data_AF-A0A1G1BSC0-F1
#
_entry.id   AF-A0A1G1BSC0-F1
#
_cell.length_a   1.000
_cell.length_b   1.000
_cell.length_c   1.000
_cell.angle_alpha   90.00
_cell.angle_beta   90.00
_cell.angle_gamma   90.00
#
_symmetry.space_group_name_H-M   'P 1'
#
loop_
_entity.id
_entity.type
_entity.pdbx_description
1 polymer ?
#
loop_
_entity_poly.entity_id
_entity_poly.type
_entity_poly.pdbx_seq_one_letter_code
_entity_poly.pdbx_strand_id
1 'polypeptide(L)'
;MRSEVESAEFKLLRRAVQKKAETLRNPRNNERPFYLSSEDIDVVTAAVTHAWEVTTVDKELIAFLSLQYDLEAVEPLHLVNNWLEGGLITWDDNRHAVVEDWLDQNEKPQSPAEIRRFEKLTGRRYPQWDGDPGPSRPARRG
;
A
#
# COMPACT_ATOMS: atom_id res chain seq x y z
N MET A 1 5.12 27.40 -0.73
CA MET A 1 6.23 26.45 -0.54
C MET A 1 6.26 25.57 -1.79
N ARG A 2 6.97 26.02 -2.84
CA ARG A 2 7.15 25.24 -4.07
C ARG A 2 8.36 24.35 -3.83
N SER A 3 8.18 23.05 -4.06
CA SER A 3 9.19 22.02 -3.85
C SER A 3 10.53 22.44 -4.44
N GLU A 4 11.60 22.22 -3.67
CA GLU A 4 12.93 22.14 -4.22
C GLU A 4 12.88 21.11 -5.34
N VAL A 5 12.95 21.64 -6.56
CA VAL A 5 13.43 21.00 -7.78
C VAL A 5 13.93 19.58 -7.50
N GLU A 6 13.18 18.57 -7.94
CA GLU A 6 13.67 17.19 -8.08
C GLU A 6 15.14 17.24 -8.50
N SER A 7 16.03 16.82 -7.60
CA SER A 7 17.46 16.92 -7.83
C SER A 7 17.82 16.21 -9.15
N ALA A 8 18.89 16.65 -9.81
CA ALA A 8 19.35 15.97 -11.03
C ALA A 8 19.56 14.46 -10.80
N GLU A 9 19.94 14.10 -9.57
CA GLU A 9 20.04 12.73 -9.07
C GLU A 9 18.69 12.02 -9.04
N PHE A 10 17.64 12.62 -8.46
CA PHE A 10 16.30 12.02 -8.44
C PHE A 10 15.79 11.74 -9.85
N LYS A 11 15.95 12.69 -10.79
CA LYS A 11 15.54 12.52 -12.19
C LYS A 11 16.30 11.40 -12.89
N LEU A 12 17.60 11.28 -12.62
CA LEU A 12 18.43 10.21 -13.17
C LEU A 12 17.99 8.84 -12.61
N LEU A 13 17.78 8.76 -11.30
CA LEU A 13 17.34 7.54 -10.64
C LEU A 13 15.94 7.13 -11.13
N ARG A 14 15.01 8.07 -11.23
CA ARG A 14 13.66 7.84 -11.78
C ARG A 14 13.69 7.21 -13.16
N ARG A 15 14.55 7.72 -14.05
CA ARG A 15 14.75 7.14 -15.40
C ARG A 15 15.36 5.73 -15.32
N ALA A 16 16.28 5.49 -14.40
CA ALA A 16 16.86 4.17 -14.20
C ALA A 16 15.82 3.17 -13.68
N VAL A 17 14.98 3.57 -12.70
CA VAL A 17 13.87 2.78 -12.17
C VAL A 17 12.87 2.45 -13.27
N GLN A 18 12.43 3.45 -14.06
CA GLN A 18 11.57 3.26 -15.22
C GLN A 18 12.16 2.23 -16.19
N LYS A 19 13.43 2.41 -16.56
CA LYS A 19 14.08 1.50 -17.51
C LYS A 19 14.15 0.07 -16.97
N LYS A 20 14.39 -0.08 -15.66
CA LYS A 20 14.40 -1.38 -15.00
C LYS A 20 13.01 -2.02 -14.99
N ALA A 21 11.94 -1.28 -14.69
CA ALA A 21 10.58 -1.81 -14.75
C ALA A 21 10.25 -2.39 -16.14
N GLU A 22 10.63 -1.68 -17.20
CA GLU A 22 10.40 -2.08 -18.60
C GLU A 22 11.23 -3.28 -19.07
N THR A 23 12.35 -3.57 -18.43
CA THR A 23 13.33 -4.55 -18.93
C THR A 23 13.52 -5.75 -18.02
N LEU A 24 13.37 -5.58 -16.70
CA LEU A 24 13.51 -6.63 -15.71
C LEU A 24 12.36 -7.63 -15.87
N ARG A 25 12.71 -8.91 -15.93
CA ARG A 25 11.77 -10.00 -16.12
C ARG A 25 11.17 -10.39 -14.77
N ASN A 26 9.86 -10.32 -14.65
CA ASN A 26 9.15 -10.73 -13.44
C ASN A 26 8.92 -12.26 -13.46
N PRO A 27 9.64 -13.05 -12.64
CA PRO A 27 9.48 -14.51 -12.63
C PRO A 27 8.09 -14.95 -12.16
N ARG A 28 7.34 -14.08 -11.47
CA ARG A 28 5.97 -14.36 -11.02
C ARG A 28 4.91 -14.08 -12.10
N ASN A 29 5.29 -13.50 -13.23
CA ASN A 29 4.37 -13.09 -14.30
C ASN A 29 4.85 -13.55 -15.69
N ASN A 30 5.17 -14.84 -15.84
CA ASN A 30 5.63 -15.44 -17.11
C ASN A 30 6.80 -14.67 -17.75
N GLU A 31 7.73 -14.17 -16.92
CA GLU A 31 8.87 -13.36 -17.34
C GLU A 31 8.50 -12.07 -18.08
N ARG A 32 7.26 -11.58 -18.00
CA ARG A 32 6.91 -10.26 -18.55
C ARG A 32 7.62 -9.15 -17.76
N PRO A 33 7.86 -7.97 -18.38
CA PRO A 33 8.25 -6.77 -17.65
C PRO A 33 7.29 -6.44 -16.51
N PHE A 34 7.78 -5.65 -15.55
CA PHE A 34 6.92 -5.05 -14.54
C PHE A 34 6.10 -3.92 -15.15
N TYR A 35 4.81 -3.90 -14.86
CA TYR A 35 3.89 -2.85 -15.22
C TYR A 35 3.66 -1.92 -14.02
N LEU A 36 4.62 -1.03 -13.79
CA LEU A 36 4.54 -0.01 -12.75
C LEU A 36 3.92 1.27 -13.32
N SER A 37 3.00 1.88 -12.58
CA SER A 37 2.47 3.21 -12.89
C SER A 37 3.55 4.29 -12.73
N SER A 38 3.27 5.52 -13.21
CA SER A 38 4.22 6.63 -13.00
C SER A 38 4.41 6.91 -11.50
N GLU A 39 3.34 6.78 -10.73
CA GLU A 39 3.29 6.98 -9.30
C GLU A 39 4.11 5.90 -8.56
N ASP A 40 4.00 4.64 -8.98
CA ASP A 40 4.84 3.55 -8.42
C ASP A 40 6.33 3.80 -8.65
N ILE A 41 6.68 4.30 -9.85
CA ILE A 41 8.07 4.66 -10.17
C ILE A 41 8.55 5.79 -9.27
N ASP A 42 7.71 6.79 -8.99
CA ASP A 42 8.04 7.88 -8.08
C ASP A 42 8.23 7.38 -6.65
N VAL A 43 7.36 6.48 -6.17
CA VAL A 43 7.46 5.83 -4.86
C VAL A 43 8.76 5.04 -4.74
N VAL A 44 9.09 4.19 -5.70
CA VAL A 44 10.35 3.42 -5.68
C VAL A 44 11.55 4.36 -5.71
N THR A 45 11.51 5.40 -6.54
CA THR A 45 12.62 6.36 -6.66
C THR A 45 12.86 7.06 -5.32
N ALA A 46 11.80 7.54 -4.66
CA ALA A 46 11.89 8.16 -3.35
C ALA A 46 12.43 7.18 -2.30
N ALA A 47 11.89 5.95 -2.26
CA ALA A 47 12.31 4.93 -1.31
C ALA A 47 13.79 4.59 -1.44
N VAL A 48 14.28 4.40 -2.66
CA VAL A 48 15.70 4.10 -2.94
C VAL A 48 16.60 5.31 -2.63
N THR A 49 16.17 6.53 -2.97
CA THR A 49 16.96 7.76 -2.71
C THR A 49 17.21 7.96 -1.22
N HIS A 50 16.20 7.68 -0.40
CA HIS A 50 16.23 8.01 1.03
C HIS A 50 16.39 6.79 1.94
N ALA A 51 16.58 5.60 1.37
CA ALA A 51 16.59 4.33 2.08
C ALA A 51 15.35 4.15 2.99
N TRP A 52 14.17 4.48 2.46
CA TRP A 52 12.90 4.33 3.17
C TRP A 52 12.27 2.97 2.90
N GLU A 53 11.53 2.49 3.89
CA GLU A 53 10.60 1.38 3.72
C GLU A 53 9.38 1.83 2.91
N VAL A 54 8.81 0.91 2.13
CA VAL A 54 7.59 1.19 1.35
C VAL A 54 6.41 0.50 2.00
N THR A 55 5.34 1.24 2.23
CA THR A 55 4.07 0.67 2.68
C THR A 55 3.15 0.48 1.46
N THR A 56 2.82 -0.76 1.12
CA THR A 56 1.93 -1.08 -0.01
C THR A 56 1.39 -2.52 0.09
N VAL A 57 0.27 -2.77 -0.57
CA VAL A 57 -0.31 -4.10 -0.83
C VAL A 57 -0.27 -4.47 -2.32
N ASP A 58 0.36 -3.64 -3.15
CA ASP A 58 0.50 -3.90 -4.57
C ASP A 58 1.52 -5.00 -4.84
N LYS A 59 1.05 -6.20 -5.19
CA LYS A 59 1.89 -7.37 -5.47
C LYS A 59 2.96 -7.15 -6.55
N GLU A 60 2.69 -6.30 -7.54
CA GLU A 60 3.64 -6.04 -8.63
C GLU A 60 4.75 -5.11 -8.14
N LEU A 61 4.39 -4.04 -7.43
CA LEU A 61 5.35 -3.15 -6.77
C LEU A 61 6.20 -3.89 -5.72
N ILE A 62 5.58 -4.71 -4.87
CA ILE A 62 6.27 -5.54 -3.86
C ILE A 62 7.29 -6.46 -4.54
N ALA A 63 6.88 -7.14 -5.62
CA ALA A 63 7.77 -8.04 -6.35
C ALA A 63 8.94 -7.27 -6.99
N PHE A 64 8.71 -6.07 -7.50
CA PHE A 64 9.76 -5.23 -8.07
C PHE A 64 10.76 -4.76 -7.02
N LEU A 65 10.28 -4.23 -5.89
CA LEU A 65 11.09 -3.76 -4.77
C LEU A 65 12.00 -4.87 -4.23
N SER A 66 11.42 -6.05 -3.98
CA SER A 66 12.16 -7.20 -3.47
C SER A 66 13.20 -7.69 -4.49
N LEU A 67 12.82 -7.85 -5.76
CA LEU A 67 13.73 -8.39 -6.77
C LEU A 67 14.90 -7.45 -7.09
N GLN A 68 14.64 -6.14 -7.13
CA GLN A 68 15.61 -5.17 -7.64
C GLN A 68 16.44 -4.49 -6.55
N TYR A 69 15.86 -4.30 -5.36
CA TYR A 69 16.47 -3.48 -4.32
C TYR A 69 16.59 -4.21 -2.98
N ASP A 70 16.18 -5.48 -2.91
CA ASP A 70 16.12 -6.26 -1.66
C ASP A 70 15.32 -5.52 -0.57
N LEU A 71 14.31 -4.74 -1.00
CA LEU A 71 13.44 -3.99 -0.13
C LEU A 71 12.19 -4.80 0.16
N GLU A 72 11.92 -5.02 1.44
CA GLU A 72 10.64 -5.52 1.90
C GLU A 72 9.63 -4.38 1.97
N ALA A 73 8.41 -4.67 1.53
CA ALA A 73 7.28 -3.77 1.65
C ALA A 73 6.42 -4.21 2.83
N VAL A 74 5.86 -3.22 3.53
CA VAL A 74 5.03 -3.42 4.71
C VAL A 74 3.57 -3.18 4.32
N GLU A 75 2.65 -4.02 4.81
CA GLU A 75 1.22 -3.80 4.61
C GLU A 75 0.75 -2.58 5.45
N PRO A 76 -0.15 -1.72 4.95
CA PRO A 76 -0.70 -0.61 5.72
C PRO A 76 -1.23 -1.02 7.10
N LEU A 77 -1.94 -2.15 7.18
CA LEU A 77 -2.49 -2.63 8.44
C LEU A 77 -1.40 -3.11 9.42
N HIS A 78 -0.27 -3.62 8.92
CA HIS A 78 0.87 -3.97 9.77
C HIS A 78 1.42 -2.73 10.50
N LEU A 79 1.55 -1.61 9.79
CA LEU A 79 2.00 -0.34 10.36
C LEU A 79 1.03 0.15 11.44
N VAL A 80 -0.27 0.10 11.17
CA VAL A 80 -1.33 0.45 12.14
C VAL A 80 -1.24 -0.43 13.39
N ASN A 81 -1.07 -1.74 13.24
CA ASN A 81 -0.93 -2.67 14.36
C ASN A 81 0.31 -2.36 15.21
N ASN A 82 1.45 -2.04 14.58
CA ASN A 82 2.67 -1.66 15.30
C ASN A 82 2.47 -0.36 16.10
N TRP A 83 1.75 0.62 15.55
CA TRP A 83 1.45 1.86 16.27
C TRP A 83 0.50 1.65 17.45
N LEU A 84 -0.49 0.76 17.31
CA LEU A 84 -1.40 0.38 18.40
C LEU A 84 -0.65 -0.33 19.53
N GLU A 85 0.19 -1.32 19.20
CA GLU A 85 0.99 -2.05 20.19
C GLU A 85 2.01 -1.16 20.90
N GLY A 86 2.61 -0.21 20.16
CA GLY A 86 3.51 0.78 20.72
C GLY A 86 2.83 1.89 21.54
N GLY A 87 1.50 1.91 21.60
CA GLY A 87 0.74 2.97 22.28
C GLY A 87 0.87 4.34 21.62
N LEU A 88 1.30 4.41 20.36
CA LEU A 88 1.46 5.66 19.61
C LEU A 88 0.11 6.24 19.18
N ILE A 89 -0.88 5.36 18.96
CA ILE A 89 -2.24 5.73 18.65
C ILE A 89 -3.22 4.95 19.54
N THR A 90 -4.35 5.58 19.83
CA THR A 90 -5.54 4.90 20.35
C THR A 90 -6.50 4.59 19.20
N TRP A 91 -7.33 3.56 19.35
CA TRP A 91 -8.32 3.22 18.35
C TRP A 91 -9.71 3.74 18.74
N ASP A 92 -10.34 4.54 17.88
CA ASP A 92 -11.66 5.14 18.07
C ASP A 92 -12.54 5.02 16.80
N ASP A 93 -13.78 5.47 16.90
CA ASP A 93 -14.76 5.40 15.79
C ASP A 93 -14.28 6.15 14.54
N ASN A 94 -13.63 7.30 14.72
CA ASN A 94 -13.13 8.10 13.60
C ASN A 94 -12.03 7.36 12.82
N ARG A 95 -11.08 6.72 13.50
CA ARG A 95 -10.05 5.89 12.83
C ARG A 95 -10.65 4.63 12.23
N HIS A 96 -11.68 4.07 12.86
CA HIS A 96 -12.37 2.92 12.30
C HIS A 96 -13.04 3.26 10.98
N ALA A 97 -13.72 4.41 10.89
CA ALA A 97 -14.33 4.89 9.66
C ALA A 97 -13.31 5.04 8.51
N VAL A 98 -12.08 5.47 8.80
CA VAL A 98 -11.01 5.54 7.78
C VAL A 98 -10.69 4.15 7.21
N VAL A 99 -10.69 3.11 8.03
CA VAL A 99 -10.44 1.73 7.57
C VAL A 99 -11.67 1.18 6.84
N GLU A 100 -12.88 1.59 7.22
CA GLU A 100 -14.10 1.28 6.46
C GLU A 100 -14.06 1.91 5.07
N ASP A 101 -13.59 3.15 4.95
CA ASP A 101 -13.43 3.84 3.66
C ASP A 101 -12.46 3.09 2.72
N TRP A 102 -11.50 2.31 3.24
CA TRP A 102 -10.63 1.48 2.38
C TRP A 102 -11.44 0.43 1.61
N LEU A 103 -12.48 -0.12 2.23
CA LEU A 103 -13.39 -1.05 1.56
C LEU A 103 -14.19 -0.35 0.47
N ASP A 104 -14.69 0.86 0.74
CA ASP A 104 -15.46 1.66 -0.22
C ASP A 104 -14.61 2.12 -1.41
N GLN A 105 -13.31 2.31 -1.20
CA GLN A 105 -12.34 2.61 -2.27
C GLN A 105 -11.81 1.38 -3.00
N ASN A 106 -12.33 0.19 -2.69
CA ASN A 106 -11.92 -1.08 -3.28
C ASN A 106 -10.40 -1.31 -3.18
N GLU A 107 -9.82 -0.92 -2.04
CA GLU A 107 -8.42 -1.15 -1.73
C GLU A 107 -8.08 -2.63 -1.72
N LYS A 108 -6.82 -2.96 -2.03
CA LYS A 108 -6.37 -4.35 -2.05
C LYS A 108 -6.48 -4.97 -0.64
N PRO A 109 -6.92 -6.24 -0.51
CA PRO A 109 -7.08 -6.88 0.80
C PRO A 109 -5.77 -6.96 1.59
N GLN A 110 -5.87 -6.71 2.89
CA GLN A 110 -4.79 -6.92 3.86
C GLN A 110 -4.68 -8.42 4.21
N SER A 111 -3.52 -8.86 4.72
CA SER A 111 -3.32 -10.26 5.06
C SER A 111 -4.20 -10.72 6.25
N PRO A 112 -4.66 -11.99 6.25
CA PRO A 112 -5.45 -12.52 7.37
C PRO A 112 -4.71 -12.51 8.73
N ALA A 113 -3.39 -12.49 8.72
CA ALA A 113 -2.58 -12.39 9.92
C ALA A 113 -2.71 -11.00 10.56
N GLU A 114 -2.51 -9.94 9.77
CA GLU A 114 -2.61 -8.56 10.25
C GLU A 114 -4.04 -8.18 10.62
N ILE A 115 -5.04 -8.71 9.91
CA ILE A 115 -6.45 -8.53 10.29
C ILE A 115 -6.72 -9.12 11.67
N ARG A 116 -6.36 -10.38 11.93
CA ARG A 116 -6.57 -11.00 13.24
C ARG A 116 -5.85 -10.27 14.36
N ARG A 117 -4.65 -9.76 14.07
CA ARG A 117 -3.86 -8.95 15.01
C ARG A 117 -4.58 -7.64 15.32
N PHE A 118 -5.07 -6.93 14.30
CA PHE A 118 -5.85 -5.71 14.44
C PHE A 118 -7.11 -5.92 15.30
N GLU A 119 -7.88 -6.97 15.02
CA GLU A 119 -9.11 -7.27 15.76
C GLU A 119 -8.83 -7.58 17.23
N LYS A 120 -7.71 -8.25 17.51
CA LYS A 120 -7.25 -8.52 18.88
C LYS A 120 -6.84 -7.24 19.62
N LEU A 121 -6.15 -6.33 18.94
CA LEU A 121 -5.66 -5.08 19.54
C LEU A 121 -6.78 -4.08 19.81
N THR A 122 -7.76 -4.01 18.91
CA THR A 122 -8.82 -2.98 18.95
C THR A 122 -10.13 -3.48 19.54
N GLY A 123 -10.35 -4.80 19.58
CA GLY A 123 -11.62 -5.41 19.94
C GLY A 123 -12.73 -5.20 18.90
N ARG A 124 -12.39 -4.72 17.70
CA ARG A 124 -13.33 -4.43 16.61
C ARG A 124 -13.07 -5.32 15.42
N ARG A 125 -14.13 -5.71 14.70
CA ARG A 125 -14.02 -6.47 13.46
C ARG A 125 -13.39 -5.59 12.37
N TYR A 126 -12.47 -6.13 11.60
CA TYR A 126 -11.93 -5.43 10.43
C TYR A 126 -12.99 -5.40 9.31
N PRO A 127 -13.22 -4.27 8.62
CA PRO A 127 -14.17 -4.22 7.51
C PRO A 127 -13.68 -5.10 6.36
N GLN A 128 -14.47 -6.09 5.98
CA GLN A 128 -14.17 -7.00 4.88
C GLN A 128 -15.34 -7.02 3.91
N TRP A 129 -15.03 -7.20 2.63
CA TRP A 129 -16.05 -7.47 1.62
C TRP A 129 -16.61 -8.89 1.84
N ASP A 130 -17.81 -9.00 2.40
CA ASP A 130 -18.48 -10.28 2.69
C ASP A 130 -19.11 -10.94 1.43
N GLY A 131 -18.88 -10.41 0.23
CA GLY A 131 -19.26 -11.08 -1.02
C GLY A 131 -20.68 -10.87 -1.52
N ASP A 132 -21.48 -10.03 -0.86
CA ASP A 132 -22.88 -9.82 -1.25
C ASP A 132 -23.17 -8.32 -1.42
N PRO A 133 -23.39 -7.81 -2.65
CA PRO A 133 -24.05 -6.54 -2.84
C PRO A 133 -25.53 -6.74 -2.50
N GLY A 134 -25.85 -6.86 -1.22
CA GLY A 134 -27.22 -6.84 -0.72
C GLY A 134 -27.95 -5.62 -1.30
N PRO A 135 -29.26 -5.72 -1.59
CA PRO A 135 -29.95 -4.78 -2.45
C PRO A 135 -29.81 -3.37 -1.92
N SER A 136 -29.32 -2.47 -2.79
CA SER A 136 -29.19 -1.04 -2.55
C SER A 136 -30.39 -0.53 -1.76
N ARG A 137 -30.15 -0.09 -0.52
CA ARG A 137 -31.18 0.57 0.29
C ARG A 137 -31.77 1.72 -0.56
N PRO A 138 -33.09 1.76 -0.80
CA PRO A 138 -33.66 2.90 -1.51
C PRO A 138 -33.42 4.15 -0.68
N ALA A 139 -33.00 5.22 -1.36
CA ALA A 139 -32.82 6.53 -0.78
C ALA A 139 -34.06 6.91 0.03
N ARG A 140 -33.87 7.18 1.33
CA ARG A 140 -34.89 7.83 2.15
C ARG A 140 -35.11 9.23 1.57
N ARG A 141 -36.18 9.39 0.79
CA ARG A 141 -36.75 10.70 0.50
C ARG A 141 -37.43 11.17 1.79
N GLY A 142 -36.82 12.16 2.44
CA GLY A 142 -37.52 13.10 3.31
C GLY A 142 -38.15 14.21 2.49
#